data_AF-A0A976IB89-F1
#
_entry.id   AF-A0A976IB89-F1
#
_cell.length_a   1.000
_cell.length_b   1.000
_cell.length_c   1.000
_cell.angle_alpha   90.00
_cell.angle_beta   90.00
_cell.angle_gamma   90.00
#
_symmetry.space_group_name_H-M   'P 1'
#
loop_
_entity.id
_entity.type
_entity.pdbx_description
1 polymer ?
#
loop_
_entity_poly.entity_id
_entity_poly.type
_entity_poly.pdbx_seq_one_letter_code
_entity_poly.pdbx_strand_id
1 'polypeptide(L)'
;MTSHATPTRLFVRCKRFVYGATTATSGTVQVLANHEIRNVFWRNMKTLLIMAVVLSGVLHMLLLPVEWICTLFLRPETVDASVRAFRYAAASTIPFFLISVGRLFSVNMFEKAFFAGLASRDAELANMIKKKKAIRWDREYFFHLLRFGLRQIGFGLVALLAQPLLGVLIPIVQFGYRIRHMEASFLVPLLVAFVVPATREVALQLVHRWLDSRAMVRELFDPIITRLKATAKNGDSDVSTDLLTDMEIDSEQFDSRKKQRDWHQSGSDAARLGFGLIFCYMLQVPFLGPFTWFVGFASAGLYAPELVNLHAFGSANKKVL
;
A
#
# COMPACT_ATOMS: atom_id res chain seq x y z
N MET A 1 5.96 -1.07 -32.07
CA MET A 1 5.04 0.08 -32.17
C MET A 1 5.07 0.83 -30.86
N THR A 2 5.75 1.97 -30.85
CA THR A 2 5.95 2.86 -29.71
C THR A 2 4.64 3.56 -29.37
N SER A 3 4.00 3.20 -28.24
CA SER A 3 2.82 3.92 -27.77
C SER A 3 3.28 5.26 -27.18
N HIS A 4 3.29 6.30 -28.00
CA HIS A 4 3.30 7.66 -27.47
C HIS A 4 2.05 7.84 -26.61
N ALA A 5 2.24 7.96 -25.29
CA ALA A 5 1.19 8.40 -24.39
C ALA A 5 0.77 9.80 -24.85
N THR A 6 -0.45 9.94 -25.37
CA THR A 6 -1.01 11.23 -25.74
C THR A 6 -1.09 12.12 -24.49
N PRO A 7 -0.69 13.41 -24.56
CA PRO A 7 -0.59 14.31 -23.40
C PRO A 7 -1.90 14.43 -22.59
N THR A 8 -3.04 14.19 -23.22
CA THR A 8 -4.36 14.10 -22.58
C THR A 8 -4.50 12.94 -21.60
N ARG A 9 -3.86 11.79 -21.84
CA ARG A 9 -3.91 10.63 -20.93
C ARG A 9 -3.10 10.87 -19.65
N LEU A 10 -1.92 11.47 -19.78
CA LEU A 10 -1.08 11.81 -18.63
C LEU A 10 -1.79 12.78 -17.69
N PHE A 11 -2.36 13.85 -18.24
CA PHE A 11 -3.10 14.84 -17.44
C PHE A 11 -4.24 14.20 -16.64
N VAL A 12 -4.99 13.28 -17.26
CA VAL A 12 -6.07 12.54 -16.59
C VAL A 12 -5.52 11.64 -15.47
N ARG A 13 -4.38 10.97 -15.67
CA ARG A 13 -3.75 10.14 -14.62
C ARG A 13 -3.23 10.98 -13.46
N CYS A 14 -2.58 12.12 -13.73
CA CYS A 14 -2.15 13.06 -12.70
C CYS A 14 -3.33 13.59 -11.88
N LYS A 15 -4.42 14.00 -12.54
CA LYS A 15 -5.64 14.45 -11.85
C LYS A 15 -6.21 13.37 -10.94
N ARG A 16 -6.22 12.11 -11.39
CA ARG A 16 -6.70 10.97 -10.59
C ARG A 16 -5.76 10.62 -9.44
N PHE A 17 -4.45 10.71 -9.64
CA PHE A 17 -3.47 10.55 -8.57
C PHE A 17 -3.66 11.60 -7.48
N VAL A 18 -3.81 12.87 -7.86
CA VAL A 18 -4.11 13.97 -6.94
C VAL A 18 -5.45 13.72 -6.24
N TYR A 19 -6.47 13.28 -6.96
CA TYR A 19 -7.76 12.90 -6.37
C TYR A 19 -7.58 11.84 -5.26
N GLY A 20 -6.83 10.77 -5.52
CA GLY A 20 -6.49 9.75 -4.53
C GLY A 20 -5.77 10.29 -3.30
N ALA A 21 -4.80 11.18 -3.51
CA ALA A 21 -4.10 11.84 -2.40
C ALA A 21 -5.08 12.71 -1.58
N THR A 22 -5.95 13.47 -2.25
CA THR A 22 -6.94 14.31 -1.56
C THR A 22 -7.96 13.50 -0.78
N THR A 23 -8.40 12.33 -1.29
CA THR A 23 -9.33 11.45 -0.56
C THR A 23 -8.68 10.77 0.64
N ALA A 24 -7.39 10.43 0.56
CA ALA A 24 -6.65 9.93 1.72
C ALA A 24 -6.55 10.98 2.83
N THR A 25 -6.23 12.22 2.48
CA THR A 25 -6.14 13.33 3.43
C THR A 25 -7.52 13.70 4.00
N SER A 26 -8.52 13.89 3.15
CA SER A 26 -9.87 14.25 3.60
C SER A 26 -10.50 13.12 4.42
N GLY A 27 -10.32 11.86 4.03
CA GLY A 27 -10.80 10.70 4.76
C GLY A 27 -10.12 10.55 6.11
N THR A 28 -8.82 10.84 6.20
CA THR A 28 -8.12 10.92 7.49
C THR A 28 -8.76 11.98 8.39
N VAL A 29 -9.01 13.19 7.89
CA VAL A 29 -9.66 14.25 8.66
C VAL A 29 -11.08 13.85 9.10
N GLN A 30 -11.88 13.28 8.20
CA GLN A 30 -13.26 12.89 8.51
C GLN A 30 -13.33 11.74 9.51
N VAL A 31 -12.50 10.71 9.35
CA VAL A 31 -12.37 9.61 10.31
C VAL A 31 -11.93 10.13 11.67
N LEU A 32 -10.97 11.07 11.69
CA LEU A 32 -10.50 11.69 12.92
C LEU A 32 -11.48 12.70 13.51
N ALA A 33 -12.46 13.20 12.76
CA ALA A 33 -13.53 14.06 13.29
C ALA A 33 -14.70 13.23 13.84
N ASN A 34 -15.01 12.09 13.23
CA ASN A 34 -16.15 11.25 13.60
C ASN A 34 -15.86 10.39 14.84
N HIS A 35 -16.53 10.71 15.96
CA HIS A 35 -16.37 10.00 17.23
C HIS A 35 -16.79 8.52 17.18
N GLU A 36 -17.84 8.18 16.43
CA GLU A 36 -18.34 6.81 16.31
C GLU A 36 -17.32 5.91 15.60
N ILE A 37 -16.76 6.40 14.50
CA ILE A 37 -15.73 5.66 13.74
C ILE A 37 -14.47 5.48 14.60
N ARG A 38 -14.00 6.53 15.29
CA ARG A 38 -12.83 6.43 16.17
C ARG A 38 -13.04 5.38 17.25
N ASN A 39 -14.20 5.37 17.91
CA ASN A 39 -14.51 4.43 18.99
C ASN A 39 -14.39 2.96 18.57
N VAL A 40 -14.67 2.63 17.31
CA VAL A 40 -14.57 1.26 16.79
C VAL A 40 -13.16 0.71 16.88
N PHE A 41 -12.15 1.55 16.66
CA PHE A 41 -10.75 1.10 16.60
C PHE A 41 -9.84 1.68 17.69
N TRP A 42 -10.29 2.67 18.48
CA TRP A 42 -9.45 3.39 19.44
C TRP A 42 -8.73 2.48 20.43
N ARG A 43 -9.44 1.50 21.00
CA ARG A 43 -8.86 0.55 21.96
C ARG A 43 -7.75 -0.28 21.32
N ASN A 44 -8.04 -0.88 20.17
CA ASN A 44 -7.12 -1.75 19.45
C ASN A 44 -5.90 -0.98 18.93
N MET A 45 -6.13 0.24 18.44
CA MET A 45 -5.09 1.17 18.02
C MET A 45 -4.12 1.49 19.16
N LYS A 46 -4.63 1.81 20.36
CA LYS A 46 -3.79 2.03 21.55
C LYS A 46 -2.96 0.80 21.90
N THR A 47 -3.58 -0.39 21.90
CA THR A 47 -2.87 -1.63 22.20
C THR A 47 -1.75 -1.90 21.19
N LEU A 48 -2.02 -1.77 19.89
CA LEU A 48 -1.02 -1.97 18.86
C LEU A 48 0.07 -0.89 18.89
N LEU A 49 -0.27 0.34 19.25
CA LEU A 49 0.71 1.42 19.44
C LEU A 49 1.67 1.11 20.59
N ILE A 50 1.15 0.68 21.75
CA ILE A 50 1.96 0.27 22.89
C ILE A 50 2.87 -0.89 22.49
N MET A 51 2.32 -1.92 21.83
CA MET A 51 3.12 -3.06 21.34
C MET A 51 4.21 -2.62 20.36
N ALA A 52 3.92 -1.72 19.43
CA ALA A 52 4.89 -1.20 18.48
C ALA A 52 6.03 -0.44 19.18
N VAL A 53 5.72 0.38 20.20
CA VAL A 53 6.73 1.08 21.01
C VAL A 53 7.57 0.09 21.80
N VAL A 54 6.96 -0.90 22.46
CA VAL A 54 7.67 -1.92 23.24
C VAL A 54 8.59 -2.75 22.34
N LEU A 55 8.08 -3.25 21.21
CA LEU A 55 8.89 -4.02 20.25
C LEU A 55 10.02 -3.17 19.65
N SER A 56 9.76 -1.89 19.38
CA SER A 56 10.81 -0.97 18.92
C SER A 56 11.87 -0.78 19.99
N GLY A 57 11.48 -0.61 21.25
CA GLY A 57 12.41 -0.54 22.38
C GLY A 57 13.24 -1.82 22.54
N VAL A 58 12.61 -2.99 22.46
CA VAL A 58 13.31 -4.29 22.54
C VAL A 58 14.29 -4.44 21.38
N LEU A 59 13.88 -4.15 20.15
CA LEU A 59 14.77 -4.20 18.99
C LEU A 59 15.97 -3.26 19.15
N HIS A 60 15.73 -2.05 19.65
CA HIS A 60 16.79 -1.09 19.96
C HIS A 60 17.76 -1.63 21.00
N MET A 61 17.26 -2.19 22.10
CA MET A 61 18.09 -2.80 23.15
C MET A 61 18.89 -4.00 22.64
N LEU A 62 18.36 -4.79 21.72
CA LEU A 62 19.06 -5.94 21.12
C LEU A 62 20.14 -5.52 20.12
N LEU A 63 19.92 -4.42 19.38
CA LEU A 63 20.86 -3.92 18.38
C LEU A 63 21.95 -3.01 18.97
N LEU A 64 21.74 -2.45 20.17
CA LEU A 64 22.68 -1.55 20.84
C LEU A 64 24.04 -2.23 21.12
N PRO A 65 24.10 -3.48 21.63
CA PRO A 65 25.37 -4.20 21.77
C PRO A 65 26.10 -4.41 20.44
N VAL A 66 25.35 -4.63 19.35
CA VAL A 66 25.94 -4.78 18.00
C VAL A 66 26.54 -3.46 17.55
N GLU A 67 25.84 -2.34 17.75
CA GLU A 67 26.36 -0.98 17.47
C GLU A 67 27.65 -0.72 18.26
N TRP A 68 27.67 -1.05 19.57
CA TRP A 68 28.87 -0.92 20.41
C TRP A 68 30.04 -1.76 19.91
N ILE A 69 29.81 -3.04 19.59
CA ILE A 69 30.86 -3.90 19.03
C ILE A 69 31.37 -3.31 17.70
N CYS A 70 30.47 -2.87 16.82
CA CYS A 70 30.86 -2.24 15.56
C CYS A 70 31.68 -0.96 15.75
N THR A 71 31.39 -0.13 16.75
CA THR A 71 32.21 1.07 17.05
C THR A 71 33.64 0.75 17.46
N LEU A 72 33.91 -0.47 17.95
CA LEU A 72 35.28 -0.89 18.29
C LEU A 72 36.11 -1.26 17.04
N PHE A 73 35.46 -1.65 15.94
CA PHE A 73 36.13 -2.17 14.75
C PHE A 73 35.98 -1.30 13.50
N LEU A 74 35.00 -0.39 13.46
CA LEU A 74 34.65 0.42 12.30
C LEU A 74 34.79 1.92 12.60
N ARG A 75 34.97 2.71 11.54
CA ARG A 75 34.98 4.18 11.66
C ARG A 75 33.59 4.69 12.05
N PRO A 76 33.49 5.79 12.85
CA PRO A 76 32.21 6.36 13.27
C PRO A 76 31.26 6.66 12.11
N GLU A 77 31.79 7.20 11.01
CA GLU A 77 31.05 7.49 9.78
C GLU A 77 30.39 6.24 9.18
N THR A 78 31.09 5.10 9.21
CA THR A 78 30.59 3.83 8.70
C THR A 78 29.52 3.27 9.63
N VAL A 79 29.71 3.36 10.95
CA VAL A 79 28.71 2.90 11.94
C VAL A 79 27.41 3.70 11.82
N ASP A 80 27.53 5.02 11.68
CA ASP A 80 26.38 5.91 11.53
C ASP A 80 25.63 5.65 10.21
N ALA A 81 26.36 5.52 9.09
CA ALA A 81 25.77 5.30 7.78
C ALA A 81 25.15 3.91 7.60
N SER A 82 25.61 2.89 8.33
CA SER A 82 25.17 1.50 8.14
C SER A 82 24.37 0.96 9.31
N VAL A 83 24.98 0.78 10.49
CA VAL A 83 24.37 0.11 11.64
C VAL A 83 23.24 0.95 12.23
N ARG A 84 23.47 2.25 12.43
CA ARG A 84 22.45 3.15 12.98
C ARG A 84 21.30 3.36 11.98
N ALA A 85 21.61 3.54 10.70
CA ALA A 85 20.61 3.61 9.63
C ALA A 85 19.76 2.32 9.54
N PHE A 86 20.40 1.15 9.63
CA PHE A 86 19.71 -0.14 9.66
C PHE A 86 18.80 -0.29 10.88
N ARG A 87 19.26 0.12 12.08
CA ARG A 87 18.46 0.08 13.31
C ARG A 87 17.18 0.92 13.18
N TYR A 88 17.29 2.13 12.64
CA TYR A 88 16.12 2.99 12.38
C TYR A 88 15.19 2.41 11.32
N ALA A 89 15.74 1.88 10.23
CA ALA A 89 14.95 1.22 9.18
C ALA A 89 14.22 -0.02 9.74
N ALA A 90 14.91 -0.88 10.49
CA ALA A 90 14.32 -2.07 11.10
C ALA A 90 13.20 -1.71 12.08
N ALA A 91 13.38 -0.69 12.93
CA ALA A 91 12.32 -0.20 13.81
C ALA A 91 11.10 0.32 13.03
N SER A 92 11.30 0.98 11.90
CA SER A 92 10.21 1.47 11.04
C SER A 92 9.39 0.35 10.38
N THR A 93 9.93 -0.87 10.29
CA THR A 93 9.19 -2.04 9.76
C THR A 93 8.30 -2.73 10.80
N ILE A 94 8.52 -2.49 12.10
CA ILE A 94 7.78 -3.12 13.20
C ILE A 94 6.27 -2.88 13.07
N PRO A 95 5.76 -1.66 12.82
CA PRO A 95 4.34 -1.46 12.62
C PRO A 95 3.76 -2.29 11.47
N PHE A 96 4.49 -2.45 10.38
CA PHE A 96 4.03 -3.28 9.25
C PHE A 96 3.89 -4.74 9.68
N PHE A 97 4.93 -5.31 10.30
CA PHE A 97 4.89 -6.69 10.81
C PHE A 97 3.80 -6.90 11.85
N LEU A 98 3.61 -5.93 12.75
CA LEU A 98 2.59 -5.99 13.78
C LEU A 98 1.17 -6.05 13.18
N ILE A 99 0.95 -5.36 12.06
CA ILE A 99 -0.33 -5.37 11.34
C ILE A 99 -0.49 -6.68 10.57
N SER A 100 0.54 -7.17 9.90
CA SER A 100 0.52 -8.48 9.24
C SER A 100 0.26 -9.62 10.22
N VAL A 101 0.90 -9.59 11.39
CA VAL A 101 0.67 -10.54 12.50
C VAL A 101 -0.73 -10.33 13.10
N GLY A 102 -1.13 -9.07 13.32
CA GLY A 102 -2.47 -8.74 13.76
C GLY A 102 -3.55 -9.27 12.81
N ARG A 103 -3.28 -9.34 11.51
CA ARG A 103 -4.16 -9.96 10.52
C ARG A 103 -4.19 -11.48 10.63
N LEU A 104 -3.08 -12.15 10.93
CA LEU A 104 -3.09 -13.60 11.19
C LEU A 104 -4.04 -13.97 12.34
N PHE A 105 -4.01 -13.19 13.42
CA PHE A 105 -4.72 -13.55 14.67
C PHE A 105 -6.05 -12.81 14.88
N SER A 106 -6.24 -11.64 14.27
CA SER A 106 -7.36 -10.74 14.57
C SER A 106 -7.82 -9.91 13.37
N VAL A 107 -8.08 -10.55 12.22
CA VAL A 107 -8.63 -9.90 10.99
C VAL A 107 -9.80 -8.96 11.28
N ASN A 108 -10.70 -9.38 12.19
CA ASN A 108 -11.89 -8.62 12.55
C ASN A 108 -11.58 -7.21 13.08
N MET A 109 -10.40 -6.98 13.65
CA MET A 109 -9.95 -5.67 14.14
C MET A 109 -9.86 -4.65 12.99
N PHE A 110 -9.26 -5.04 11.87
CA PHE A 110 -9.06 -4.19 10.70
C PHE A 110 -10.32 -4.11 9.83
N GLU A 111 -11.04 -5.23 9.67
CA GLU A 111 -12.33 -5.22 8.97
C GLU A 111 -13.34 -4.30 9.67
N LYS A 112 -13.40 -4.29 11.01
CA LYS A 112 -14.29 -3.38 11.74
C LYS A 112 -13.97 -1.91 11.45
N ALA A 113 -12.70 -1.53 11.44
CA ALA A 113 -12.30 -0.15 11.11
C ALA A 113 -12.68 0.21 9.68
N PHE A 114 -12.40 -0.66 8.72
CA PHE A 114 -12.76 -0.47 7.33
C PHE A 114 -14.27 -0.31 7.14
N PHE A 115 -15.06 -1.25 7.67
CA PHE A 115 -16.50 -1.20 7.52
C PHE A 115 -17.18 -0.12 8.35
N ALA A 116 -16.56 0.38 9.43
CA ALA A 116 -17.06 1.57 10.12
C ALA A 116 -16.94 2.81 9.22
N GLY A 117 -15.81 2.93 8.51
CA GLY A 117 -15.63 3.94 7.47
C GLY A 117 -16.69 3.83 6.37
N LEU A 118 -16.86 2.64 5.79
CA LEU A 118 -17.86 2.44 4.73
C LEU A 118 -19.30 2.69 5.22
N ALA A 119 -19.65 2.19 6.40
CA ALA A 119 -21.01 2.34 6.95
C ALA A 119 -21.37 3.79 7.29
N SER A 120 -20.38 4.64 7.58
CA SER A 120 -20.62 6.07 7.81
C SER A 120 -21.12 6.82 6.58
N ARG A 121 -20.94 6.22 5.40
CA ARG A 121 -21.41 6.76 4.12
C ARG A 121 -22.56 5.96 3.53
N ASP A 122 -22.42 4.64 3.53
CA ASP A 122 -23.42 3.71 3.01
C ASP A 122 -23.47 2.45 3.89
N ALA A 123 -24.36 2.50 4.88
CA ALA A 123 -24.59 1.41 5.81
C ALA A 123 -25.17 0.17 5.12
N GLU A 124 -25.97 0.35 4.07
CA GLU A 124 -26.59 -0.75 3.33
C GLU A 124 -25.53 -1.53 2.54
N LEU A 125 -24.68 -0.82 1.78
CA LEU A 125 -23.56 -1.41 1.06
C LEU A 125 -22.57 -2.09 2.00
N ALA A 126 -22.25 -1.47 3.14
CA ALA A 126 -21.41 -2.10 4.15
C ALA A 126 -21.99 -3.44 4.65
N ASN A 127 -23.30 -3.49 4.90
CA ASN A 127 -23.97 -4.71 5.34
C ASN A 127 -24.05 -5.77 4.23
N MET A 128 -24.28 -5.37 2.97
CA MET A 128 -24.27 -6.29 1.83
C MET A 128 -22.89 -6.94 1.64
N ILE A 129 -21.82 -6.14 1.68
CA ILE A 129 -20.45 -6.66 1.54
C ILE A 129 -20.10 -7.57 2.72
N LYS A 130 -20.44 -7.19 3.96
CA LYS A 130 -20.16 -8.02 5.15
C LYS A 130 -20.78 -9.42 5.08
N LYS A 131 -21.96 -9.57 4.47
CA LYS A 131 -22.65 -10.86 4.32
C LYS A 131 -21.92 -11.83 3.38
N LYS A 132 -21.06 -11.32 2.49
CA LYS A 132 -20.27 -12.17 1.59
C LYS A 132 -19.12 -12.84 2.33
N LYS A 133 -18.88 -14.12 2.02
CA LYS A 133 -17.76 -14.88 2.56
C LYS A 133 -16.44 -14.25 2.09
N ALA A 134 -15.50 -14.05 2.99
CA ALA A 134 -14.16 -13.57 2.67
C ALA A 134 -13.20 -14.76 2.54
N ILE A 135 -12.42 -14.82 1.46
CA ILE A 135 -11.27 -15.73 1.34
C ILE A 135 -10.06 -15.01 1.93
N ARG A 136 -9.74 -15.29 3.19
CA ARG A 136 -8.70 -14.59 3.96
C ARG A 136 -7.28 -15.09 3.69
N TRP A 137 -7.16 -16.37 3.33
CA TRP A 137 -5.89 -17.03 3.08
C TRP A 137 -5.94 -17.70 1.72
N ASP A 138 -5.27 -17.08 0.76
CA ASP A 138 -4.98 -17.68 -0.52
C ASP A 138 -3.46 -17.71 -0.77
N ARG A 139 -3.06 -18.55 -1.72
CA ARG A 139 -1.66 -18.74 -2.10
C ARG A 139 -1.03 -17.42 -2.59
N GLU A 140 -1.82 -16.58 -3.25
CA GLU A 140 -1.42 -15.27 -3.75
C GLU A 140 -1.07 -14.29 -2.61
N TYR A 141 -1.86 -14.24 -1.56
CA TYR A 141 -1.61 -13.40 -0.39
C TYR A 141 -0.35 -13.86 0.38
N PHE A 142 -0.10 -15.17 0.46
CA PHE A 142 1.15 -15.68 1.02
C PHE A 142 2.37 -15.21 0.22
N PHE A 143 2.32 -15.34 -1.12
CA PHE A 143 3.42 -14.85 -1.97
C PHE A 143 3.55 -13.33 -1.94
N HIS A 144 2.46 -12.58 -1.77
CA HIS A 144 2.49 -11.14 -1.56
C HIS A 144 3.30 -10.78 -0.31
N LEU A 145 2.98 -11.39 0.84
CA LEU A 145 3.71 -11.17 2.10
C LEU A 145 5.18 -11.58 2.00
N LEU A 146 5.46 -12.73 1.38
CA LEU A 146 6.82 -13.21 1.18
C LEU A 146 7.62 -12.25 0.30
N ARG A 147 7.07 -11.80 -0.84
CA ARG A 147 7.70 -10.83 -1.73
C ARG A 147 7.93 -9.49 -1.02
N PHE A 148 6.97 -9.03 -0.22
CA PHE A 148 7.12 -7.81 0.58
C PHE A 148 8.29 -7.94 1.57
N GLY A 149 8.34 -9.04 2.33
CA GLY A 149 9.41 -9.31 3.29
C GLY A 149 10.78 -9.43 2.63
N LEU A 150 10.89 -10.24 1.56
CA LEU A 150 12.12 -10.38 0.76
C LEU A 150 12.58 -9.05 0.17
N ARG A 151 11.65 -8.19 -0.24
CA ARG A 151 11.98 -6.86 -0.76
C ARG A 151 12.50 -5.95 0.34
N GLN A 152 11.89 -5.93 1.52
CA GLN A 152 12.39 -5.12 2.65
C GLN A 152 13.77 -5.60 3.11
N ILE A 153 13.99 -6.91 3.17
CA ILE A 153 15.30 -7.51 3.46
C ILE A 153 16.29 -7.16 2.35
N GLY A 154 15.91 -7.31 1.08
CA GLY A 154 16.75 -6.98 -0.08
C GLY A 154 17.15 -5.50 -0.09
N PHE A 155 16.24 -4.59 0.22
CA PHE A 155 16.56 -3.16 0.35
C PHE A 155 17.48 -2.88 1.54
N GLY A 156 17.24 -3.51 2.70
CA GLY A 156 18.14 -3.42 3.85
C GLY A 156 19.55 -3.92 3.52
N LEU A 157 19.64 -5.05 2.82
CA LEU A 157 20.91 -5.64 2.39
C LEU A 157 21.64 -4.76 1.36
N VAL A 158 20.91 -4.18 0.41
CA VAL A 158 21.46 -3.29 -0.61
C VAL A 158 21.92 -1.96 -0.02
N ALA A 159 21.18 -1.42 0.96
CA ALA A 159 21.59 -0.26 1.74
C ALA A 159 22.88 -0.52 2.53
N LEU A 160 23.08 -1.75 3.01
CA LEU A 160 24.29 -2.17 3.73
C LEU A 160 25.49 -2.48 2.80
N LEU A 161 25.25 -3.03 1.60
CA LEU A 161 26.32 -3.62 0.77
C LEU A 161 26.78 -2.74 -0.41
N ALA A 162 25.98 -1.78 -0.90
CA ALA A 162 26.42 -0.88 -1.98
C ALA A 162 25.50 0.34 -2.17
N GLN A 163 25.88 1.48 -1.59
CA GLN A 163 25.17 2.77 -1.75
C GLN A 163 25.12 3.31 -3.22
N PRO A 164 26.12 3.13 -4.11
CA PRO A 164 26.06 3.81 -5.41
C PRO A 164 25.74 2.93 -6.64
N LEU A 165 25.87 1.60 -6.61
CA LEU A 165 25.83 0.75 -7.83
C LEU A 165 24.70 -0.30 -7.86
N LEU A 166 24.44 -1.03 -6.77
CA LEU A 166 23.38 -2.05 -6.75
C LEU A 166 22.00 -1.49 -6.34
N GLY A 167 21.98 -0.42 -5.54
CA GLY A 167 20.78 0.38 -5.31
C GLY A 167 20.17 0.96 -6.58
N VAL A 168 20.96 1.07 -7.65
CA VAL A 168 20.56 1.59 -8.97
C VAL A 168 19.77 0.56 -9.78
N LEU A 169 20.27 -0.67 -9.85
CA LEU A 169 19.76 -1.68 -10.80
C LEU A 169 18.46 -2.34 -10.34
N ILE A 170 18.30 -2.59 -9.03
CA ILE A 170 17.16 -3.35 -8.51
C ILE A 170 15.83 -2.57 -8.63
N PRO A 171 15.75 -1.28 -8.24
CA PRO A 171 14.56 -0.48 -8.47
C PRO A 171 14.30 -0.31 -9.96
N ILE A 172 15.31 -0.07 -10.80
CA ILE A 172 15.10 0.12 -12.25
C ILE A 172 14.55 -1.15 -12.93
N VAL A 173 15.08 -2.32 -12.60
CA VAL A 173 14.61 -3.60 -13.16
C VAL A 173 13.22 -3.96 -12.64
N GLN A 174 12.98 -3.81 -11.33
CA GLN A 174 11.65 -4.08 -10.76
C GLN A 174 10.60 -3.04 -11.19
N PHE A 175 10.98 -1.77 -11.28
CA PHE A 175 10.13 -0.67 -11.72
C PHE A 175 9.83 -0.82 -13.22
N GLY A 176 10.83 -1.11 -14.06
CA GLY A 176 10.66 -1.38 -15.49
C GLY A 176 9.80 -2.60 -15.79
N TYR A 177 9.97 -3.70 -15.06
CA TYR A 177 9.19 -4.93 -15.25
C TYR A 177 7.71 -4.79 -14.81
N ARG A 178 7.45 -4.02 -13.74
CA ARG A 178 6.10 -3.83 -13.16
C ARG A 178 5.31 -2.64 -13.74
N ILE A 179 5.86 -1.96 -14.75
CA ILE A 179 5.32 -0.74 -15.39
C ILE A 179 4.66 -0.98 -16.74
N ARG A 180 4.63 -2.21 -17.27
CA ARG A 180 4.04 -2.48 -18.60
C ARG A 180 2.61 -1.98 -18.80
N HIS A 181 1.86 -1.67 -17.72
CA HIS A 181 0.51 -1.08 -17.78
C HIS A 181 0.35 0.30 -17.11
N MET A 182 1.32 0.78 -16.30
CA MET A 182 1.28 2.12 -15.68
C MET A 182 2.41 3.04 -16.19
N GLU A 183 2.11 3.62 -17.35
CA GLU A 183 2.67 4.81 -18.03
C GLU A 183 4.11 5.27 -17.69
N ALA A 184 4.97 5.19 -18.70
CA ALA A 184 6.31 5.77 -18.80
C ALA A 184 6.41 7.25 -18.36
N SER A 185 5.29 7.94 -18.25
CA SER A 185 5.14 9.32 -17.81
C SER A 185 5.66 9.59 -16.39
N PHE A 186 5.57 8.63 -15.47
CA PHE A 186 6.15 8.74 -14.13
C PHE A 186 7.61 8.26 -14.07
N LEU A 187 8.02 7.45 -15.06
CA LEU A 187 9.37 6.91 -15.18
C LEU A 187 10.37 7.99 -15.61
N VAL A 188 9.99 8.87 -16.53
CA VAL A 188 10.89 9.91 -17.06
C VAL A 188 11.35 10.91 -16.00
N PRO A 189 10.47 11.55 -15.21
CA PRO A 189 10.91 12.46 -14.15
C PRO A 189 11.77 11.77 -13.09
N LEU A 190 11.48 10.50 -12.83
CA LEU A 190 12.19 9.70 -11.84
C LEU A 190 13.58 9.30 -12.36
N LEU A 191 13.71 8.96 -13.64
CA LEU A 191 15.00 8.77 -14.33
C LEU A 191 15.81 10.06 -14.36
N VAL A 192 15.19 11.20 -14.67
CA VAL A 192 15.88 12.51 -14.68
C VAL A 192 16.38 12.87 -13.28
N ALA A 193 15.54 12.71 -12.24
CA ALA A 193 15.92 12.87 -10.84
C ALA A 193 16.99 11.85 -10.39
N PHE A 194 17.17 10.76 -11.13
CA PHE A 194 18.17 9.76 -10.81
C PHE A 194 19.54 10.04 -11.46
N VAL A 195 19.54 10.64 -12.66
CA VAL A 195 20.76 11.05 -13.38
C VAL A 195 21.51 12.14 -12.63
N VAL A 196 20.78 13.03 -11.94
CA VAL A 196 21.37 14.10 -11.12
C VAL A 196 21.82 13.52 -9.77
N PRO A 197 23.14 13.53 -9.44
CA PRO A 197 23.65 12.92 -8.20
C PRO A 197 22.98 13.44 -6.92
N ALA A 198 22.67 14.74 -6.89
CA ALA A 198 22.05 15.40 -5.74
C ALA A 198 20.61 14.94 -5.46
N THR A 199 19.90 14.41 -6.45
CA THR A 199 18.49 13.98 -6.30
C THR A 199 18.33 12.46 -6.28
N ARG A 200 19.44 11.70 -6.40
CA ARG A 200 19.44 10.25 -6.50
C ARG A 200 18.83 9.56 -5.27
N GLU A 201 19.21 9.99 -4.07
CA GLU A 201 18.67 9.41 -2.83
C GLU A 201 17.17 9.64 -2.72
N VAL A 202 16.70 10.84 -3.09
CA VAL A 202 15.28 11.19 -3.10
C VAL A 202 14.51 10.35 -4.13
N ALA A 203 15.08 10.15 -5.32
CA ALA A 203 14.50 9.32 -6.36
C ALA A 203 14.35 7.86 -5.90
N LEU A 204 15.39 7.29 -5.26
CA LEU A 204 15.34 5.94 -4.71
C LEU A 204 14.29 5.78 -3.61
N GLN A 205 14.23 6.74 -2.68
CA GLN A 205 13.18 6.77 -1.66
C GLN A 205 11.79 6.88 -2.28
N LEU A 206 11.63 7.64 -3.36
CA LEU A 206 10.35 7.77 -4.06
C LEU A 206 9.92 6.45 -4.73
N VAL A 207 10.83 5.73 -5.39
CA VAL A 207 10.51 4.39 -5.94
C VAL A 207 10.13 3.43 -4.83
N HIS A 208 10.86 3.45 -3.72
CA HIS A 208 10.56 2.59 -2.57
C HIS A 208 9.15 2.88 -2.03
N ARG A 209 8.83 4.15 -1.76
CA ARG A 209 7.50 4.59 -1.33
C ARG A 209 6.41 4.23 -2.34
N TRP A 210 6.71 4.30 -3.63
CA TRP A 210 5.77 3.91 -4.68
C TRP A 210 5.45 2.42 -4.66
N LEU A 211 6.48 1.58 -4.52
CA LEU A 211 6.32 0.13 -4.40
C LEU A 211 5.62 -0.29 -3.10
N ASP A 212 5.85 0.46 -2.02
CA ASP A 212 5.17 0.28 -0.74
C ASP A 212 3.73 0.76 -0.78
N SER A 213 3.43 1.86 -1.49
CA SER A 213 2.06 2.36 -1.69
C SER A 213 1.16 1.31 -2.32
N ARG A 214 1.68 0.55 -3.29
CA ARG A 214 0.92 -0.57 -3.89
C ARG A 214 0.61 -1.67 -2.88
N ALA A 215 1.60 -2.08 -2.08
CA ALA A 215 1.39 -3.08 -1.04
C ALA A 215 0.39 -2.58 0.02
N MET A 216 0.54 -1.31 0.43
CA MET A 216 -0.36 -0.62 1.35
C MET A 216 -1.80 -0.63 0.83
N VAL A 217 -2.04 -0.23 -0.42
CA VAL A 217 -3.38 -0.25 -1.03
C VAL A 217 -3.98 -1.65 -0.99
N ARG A 218 -3.21 -2.70 -1.35
CA ARG A 218 -3.69 -4.09 -1.27
C ARG A 218 -4.17 -4.41 0.12
N GLU A 219 -3.38 -4.08 1.14
CA GLU A 219 -3.73 -4.34 2.53
C GLU A 219 -4.95 -3.53 2.99
N LEU A 220 -5.04 -2.24 2.65
CA LEU A 220 -6.14 -1.36 3.05
C LEU A 220 -7.48 -1.78 2.44
N PHE A 221 -7.48 -2.22 1.17
CA PHE A 221 -8.69 -2.65 0.45
C PHE A 221 -8.94 -4.16 0.53
N ASP A 222 -8.09 -4.91 1.22
CA ASP A 222 -8.21 -6.35 1.40
C ASP A 222 -9.59 -6.84 1.92
N PRO A 223 -10.28 -6.13 2.85
CA PRO A 223 -11.64 -6.50 3.26
C PRO A 223 -12.62 -6.61 2.07
N ILE A 224 -12.41 -5.87 1.00
CA ILE A 224 -13.21 -5.94 -0.23
C ILE A 224 -12.61 -6.95 -1.21
N ILE A 225 -11.29 -6.94 -1.40
CA ILE A 225 -10.57 -7.85 -2.32
C ILE A 225 -10.91 -9.31 -2.02
N THR A 226 -10.81 -9.72 -0.75
CA THR A 226 -11.06 -11.09 -0.31
C THR A 226 -12.51 -11.55 -0.55
N ARG A 227 -13.46 -10.61 -0.58
CA ARG A 227 -14.88 -10.86 -0.86
C ARG A 227 -15.19 -10.82 -2.35
N LEU A 228 -14.49 -10.00 -3.12
CA LEU A 228 -14.55 -10.00 -4.59
C LEU A 228 -14.02 -11.32 -5.12
N LYS A 229 -12.86 -11.79 -4.63
CA LYS A 229 -12.29 -13.11 -4.95
C LYS A 229 -13.27 -14.24 -4.68
N ALA A 230 -13.92 -14.22 -3.51
CA ALA A 230 -14.91 -15.23 -3.17
C ALA A 230 -16.12 -15.20 -4.11
N THR A 231 -16.58 -14.01 -4.50
CA THR A 231 -17.74 -13.84 -5.39
C THR A 231 -17.39 -14.29 -6.82
N ALA A 232 -16.19 -13.93 -7.32
CA ALA A 232 -15.68 -14.38 -8.62
C ALA A 232 -15.50 -15.90 -8.69
N LYS A 233 -14.94 -16.53 -7.63
CA LYS A 233 -14.76 -17.99 -7.56
C LYS A 233 -16.08 -18.76 -7.59
N ASN A 234 -17.19 -18.12 -7.18
CA ASN A 234 -18.52 -18.71 -7.19
C ASN A 234 -19.26 -18.54 -8.53
N GLY A 235 -18.60 -18.07 -9.59
CA GLY A 235 -19.11 -18.09 -10.96
C GLY A 235 -19.91 -16.85 -11.39
N ASP A 236 -19.84 -15.75 -10.65
CA ASP A 236 -20.52 -14.50 -10.99
C ASP A 236 -19.70 -13.74 -12.07
N SER A 237 -20.24 -13.66 -13.29
CA SER A 237 -19.57 -13.12 -14.48
C SER A 237 -19.51 -11.58 -14.51
N ASP A 238 -20.20 -10.90 -13.60
CA ASP A 238 -20.19 -9.44 -13.48
C ASP A 238 -19.11 -8.90 -12.53
N VAL A 239 -18.29 -9.77 -11.94
CA VAL A 239 -17.21 -9.38 -11.03
C VAL A 239 -16.00 -8.89 -11.82
N SER A 240 -15.77 -7.57 -11.83
CA SER A 240 -14.51 -6.99 -12.29
C SER A 240 -13.38 -7.47 -11.35
N THR A 241 -12.54 -8.35 -11.87
CA THR A 241 -11.31 -8.84 -11.23
C THR A 241 -10.16 -7.84 -11.41
N ASP A 242 -10.39 -6.62 -11.89
CA ASP A 242 -9.32 -5.66 -12.21
C ASP A 242 -8.52 -5.27 -10.95
N LEU A 243 -9.14 -5.31 -9.76
CA LEU A 243 -8.42 -5.14 -8.49
C LEU A 243 -7.49 -6.32 -8.13
N LEU A 244 -7.72 -7.48 -8.74
CA LEU A 244 -6.98 -8.72 -8.57
C LEU A 244 -5.85 -8.85 -9.61
N THR A 245 -6.11 -8.45 -10.86
CA THR A 245 -5.17 -8.59 -11.98
C THR A 245 -4.14 -7.46 -12.08
N ASP A 246 -4.47 -6.23 -11.67
CA ASP A 246 -3.55 -5.09 -11.92
C ASP A 246 -2.45 -4.95 -10.84
N MET A 247 -2.48 -5.81 -9.82
CA MET A 247 -1.42 -5.93 -8.80
C MET A 247 -0.52 -7.14 -8.97
N GLU A 248 -0.94 -8.11 -9.79
CA GLU A 248 -0.25 -9.37 -10.04
C GLU A 248 -0.16 -9.58 -11.55
N ILE A 249 1.05 -9.36 -12.07
CA ILE A 249 1.54 -9.73 -13.41
C ILE A 249 0.63 -10.75 -14.12
N ASP A 250 0.17 -10.37 -15.32
CA ASP A 250 -0.43 -11.21 -16.36
C ASP A 250 -0.24 -12.71 -16.13
N SER A 251 -1.28 -13.41 -15.67
CA SER A 251 -1.45 -14.80 -16.05
C SER A 251 -2.01 -14.79 -17.47
N GLU A 252 -1.17 -15.13 -18.44
CA GLU A 252 -1.51 -15.30 -19.86
C GLU A 252 -2.70 -16.25 -20.04
N GLN A 253 -3.91 -15.71 -20.00
CA GLN A 253 -5.13 -16.32 -20.54
C GLN A 253 -6.27 -15.35 -20.24
N PHE A 254 -6.51 -14.30 -21.05
CA PHE A 254 -7.85 -13.72 -21.09
C PHE A 254 -8.17 -13.00 -22.39
N ASP A 255 -8.88 -13.76 -23.22
CA ASP A 255 -9.97 -13.44 -24.12
C ASP A 255 -10.10 -12.03 -24.75
N SER A 256 -10.13 -12.06 -26.07
CA SER A 256 -10.15 -10.95 -27.04
C SER A 256 -11.34 -9.96 -26.97
N ARG A 257 -12.25 -10.09 -25.98
CA ARG A 257 -13.47 -9.26 -25.87
C ARG A 257 -13.37 -8.07 -24.90
N LYS A 258 -12.24 -7.87 -24.20
CA LYS A 258 -12.05 -6.77 -23.22
C LYS A 258 -11.88 -5.36 -23.82
N LYS A 259 -11.61 -5.25 -25.13
CA LYS A 259 -11.20 -3.99 -25.80
C LYS A 259 -12.18 -2.80 -25.74
N GLN A 260 -13.43 -2.99 -25.33
CA GLN A 260 -14.43 -1.91 -25.29
C GLN A 260 -14.80 -1.46 -23.86
N ARG A 261 -14.34 -2.18 -22.82
CA ARG A 261 -14.58 -1.85 -21.39
C ARG A 261 -13.42 -1.05 -20.75
N ASP A 262 -12.26 -1.01 -21.41
CA ASP A 262 -10.97 -0.60 -20.86
C ASP A 262 -10.78 0.89 -20.53
N TRP A 263 -11.61 1.82 -21.03
CA TRP A 263 -11.33 3.24 -20.84
C TRP A 263 -11.87 3.85 -19.53
N HIS A 264 -12.90 3.23 -18.95
CA HIS A 264 -13.43 3.65 -17.65
C HIS A 264 -12.85 2.85 -16.46
N GLN A 265 -12.31 1.64 -16.70
CA GLN A 265 -11.83 0.75 -15.63
C GLN A 265 -10.35 0.91 -15.27
N SER A 266 -9.46 1.27 -16.22
CA SER A 266 -8.01 1.48 -15.98
C SER A 266 -7.64 2.79 -15.24
N GLY A 267 -8.64 3.56 -14.81
CA GLY A 267 -8.45 4.87 -14.18
C GLY A 267 -8.26 4.87 -12.67
N SER A 268 -8.73 3.81 -12.00
CA SER A 268 -8.80 3.77 -10.54
C SER A 268 -7.43 3.62 -9.88
N ASP A 269 -6.46 3.03 -10.58
CA ASP A 269 -5.16 2.71 -9.99
C ASP A 269 -4.29 3.91 -9.68
N ALA A 270 -4.35 4.96 -10.51
CA ALA A 270 -3.63 6.19 -10.23
C ALA A 270 -4.15 6.84 -8.94
N ALA A 271 -5.48 6.81 -8.73
CA ALA A 271 -6.11 7.30 -7.51
C ALA A 271 -5.77 6.41 -6.30
N ARG A 272 -5.87 5.09 -6.41
CA ARG A 272 -5.46 4.18 -5.34
C ARG A 272 -3.99 4.38 -4.96
N LEU A 273 -3.12 4.56 -5.94
CA LEU A 273 -1.70 4.79 -5.71
C LEU A 273 -1.45 6.13 -5.00
N GLY A 274 -2.11 7.21 -5.42
CA GLY A 274 -2.05 8.50 -4.74
C GLY A 274 -2.56 8.40 -3.30
N PHE A 275 -3.63 7.64 -3.10
CA PHE A 275 -4.20 7.33 -1.79
C PHE A 275 -3.21 6.60 -0.88
N GLY A 276 -2.63 5.48 -1.36
CA GLY A 276 -1.64 4.70 -0.62
C GLY A 276 -0.35 5.47 -0.33
N LEU A 277 0.06 6.38 -1.22
CA LEU A 277 1.29 7.15 -1.04
C LEU A 277 1.21 8.08 0.18
N ILE A 278 0.06 8.70 0.44
CA ILE A 278 -0.15 9.53 1.63
C ILE A 278 0.03 8.71 2.92
N PHE A 279 -0.56 7.52 2.99
CA PHE A 279 -0.37 6.64 4.15
C PHE A 279 1.06 6.11 4.27
N CYS A 280 1.76 5.86 3.16
CA CYS A 280 3.18 5.54 3.19
C CYS A 280 4.04 6.68 3.74
N TYR A 281 3.71 7.94 3.45
CA TYR A 281 4.38 9.09 4.08
C TYR A 281 4.11 9.15 5.58
N MET A 282 2.85 8.93 6.01
CA MET A 282 2.51 8.90 7.43
C MET A 282 3.22 7.77 8.20
N LEU A 283 3.42 6.61 7.57
CA LEU A 283 4.16 5.49 8.15
C LEU A 283 5.65 5.78 8.37
N GLN A 284 6.23 6.81 7.74
CA GLN A 284 7.62 7.19 7.98
C GLN A 284 7.83 7.80 9.36
N VAL A 285 6.76 8.21 10.04
CA VAL A 285 6.83 8.69 11.41
C VAL A 285 6.88 7.47 12.33
N PRO A 286 8.00 7.22 13.05
CA PRO A 286 8.28 5.95 13.74
C PRO A 286 7.26 5.52 14.81
N PHE A 287 6.35 6.42 15.19
CA PHE A 287 5.34 6.21 16.23
C PHE A 287 3.90 6.35 15.74
N LEU A 288 3.68 6.68 14.46
CA LEU A 288 2.33 6.76 13.89
C LEU A 288 1.92 5.48 13.18
N GLY A 289 2.76 4.44 13.16
CA GLY A 289 2.53 3.23 12.37
C GLY A 289 1.14 2.60 12.55
N PRO A 290 0.81 2.05 13.73
CA PRO A 290 -0.51 1.44 13.97
C PRO A 290 -1.68 2.43 13.81
N PHE A 291 -1.48 3.69 14.21
CA PHE A 291 -2.47 4.76 14.03
C PHE A 291 -2.80 4.98 12.54
N THR A 292 -1.76 5.09 11.71
CA THR A 292 -1.86 5.29 10.26
C THR A 292 -2.62 4.15 9.60
N TRP A 293 -2.41 2.92 10.06
CA TRP A 293 -3.13 1.76 9.54
C TRP A 293 -4.63 1.81 9.87
N PHE A 294 -5.02 2.10 11.11
CA PHE A 294 -6.44 2.15 11.48
C PHE A 294 -7.19 3.30 10.80
N VAL A 295 -6.58 4.48 10.77
CA VAL A 295 -7.12 5.62 10.04
C VAL A 295 -7.17 5.33 8.54
N GLY A 296 -6.14 4.68 8.00
CA GLY A 296 -6.07 4.22 6.62
C GLY A 296 -7.18 3.24 6.27
N PHE A 297 -7.45 2.24 7.12
CA PHE A 297 -8.54 1.28 6.90
C PHE A 297 -9.90 1.97 6.89
N ALA A 298 -10.18 2.81 7.88
CA ALA A 298 -11.44 3.55 7.94
C ALA A 298 -11.60 4.53 6.76
N SER A 299 -10.52 5.24 6.39
CA SER A 299 -10.50 6.14 5.23
C SER A 299 -10.72 5.37 3.91
N ALA A 300 -10.09 4.19 3.78
CA ALA A 300 -10.25 3.33 2.62
C ALA A 300 -11.67 2.80 2.52
N GLY A 301 -12.32 2.48 3.64
CA GLY A 301 -13.74 2.12 3.68
C GLY A 301 -14.66 3.26 3.25
N LEU A 302 -14.42 4.46 3.77
CA LEU A 302 -15.20 5.67 3.45
C LEU A 302 -15.19 6.01 1.95
N TYR A 303 -14.03 5.86 1.30
CA TYR A 303 -13.82 6.13 -0.13
C TYR A 303 -13.78 4.88 -1.01
N ALA A 304 -14.17 3.71 -0.48
CA ALA A 304 -14.24 2.49 -1.26
C ALA A 304 -15.15 2.61 -2.49
N PRO A 305 -16.33 3.28 -2.44
CA PRO A 305 -17.20 3.40 -3.61
C PRO A 305 -16.60 4.16 -4.80
N GLU A 306 -15.67 5.09 -4.59
CA GLU A 306 -14.99 5.81 -5.69
C GLU A 306 -13.66 5.18 -6.08
N LEU A 307 -13.01 4.48 -5.16
CA LEU A 307 -11.71 3.86 -5.38
C LEU A 307 -11.84 2.40 -5.83
N VAL A 308 -13.00 1.77 -5.71
CA VAL A 308 -13.23 0.38 -6.08
C VAL A 308 -14.58 0.24 -6.78
N ASN A 309 -14.63 -0.57 -7.83
CA ASN A 309 -15.90 -0.94 -8.43
C ASN A 309 -16.61 -1.97 -7.54
N LEU A 310 -17.66 -1.53 -6.84
CA LEU A 310 -18.44 -2.36 -5.90
C LEU A 310 -19.74 -2.90 -6.49
N HIS A 311 -19.96 -2.76 -7.81
CA HIS A 311 -21.17 -3.23 -8.49
C HIS A 311 -21.45 -4.72 -8.26
N ALA A 312 -20.40 -5.53 -8.08
CA ALA A 312 -20.48 -6.95 -7.74
C ALA A 312 -21.17 -7.25 -6.38
N PHE A 313 -21.33 -6.24 -5.52
CA PHE A 313 -21.93 -6.38 -4.20
C PHE A 313 -23.32 -5.76 -4.08
N GLY A 314 -23.78 -5.05 -5.10
CA GLY A 314 -25.11 -4.44 -5.11
C GLY A 314 -25.39 -3.67 -6.41
N SER A 315 -26.55 -3.94 -6.99
CA SER A 315 -27.20 -3.09 -7.98
C SER A 315 -27.78 -1.85 -7.29
N ALA A 316 -26.93 -0.97 -6.75
CA ALA A 316 -27.39 0.28 -6.15
C ALA A 316 -27.33 1.39 -7.20
N ASN A 317 -28.52 1.90 -7.54
CA ASN A 317 -28.82 2.97 -8.49
C ASN A 317 -27.69 3.97 -8.74
N LYS A 318 -27.34 4.12 -10.03
CA LYS A 318 -26.79 5.37 -10.56
C LYS A 318 -27.72 6.53 -10.16
N LYS A 319 -27.35 7.26 -9.11
CA LYS A 319 -27.52 8.71 -9.13
C LYS A 319 -26.13 9.31 -9.14
N VAL A 320 -25.67 9.45 -10.38
CA VAL A 320 -24.60 10.35 -10.78
C VAL A 320 -24.93 11.73 -10.21
N LEU A 321 -24.05 12.26 -9.39
CA LEU A 321 -23.79 13.67 -9.21
C LEU A 321 -22.29 13.86 -9.42
#